data_AF-A0A6G3UXR4-F1
#
_entry.id   AF-A0A6G3UXR4-F1
#
_cell.length_a   1.000
_cell.length_b   1.000
_cell.length_c   1.000
_cell.angle_alpha   90.00
_cell.angle_beta   90.00
_cell.angle_gamma   90.00
#
_symmetry.space_group_name_H-M   'P 1'
#
loop_
_entity.id
_entity.type
_entity.pdbx_description
1 polymer ?
#
loop_
_entity_poly.entity_id
_entity_poly.type
_entity_poly.pdbx_seq_one_letter_code
_entity_poly.pdbx_strand_id
1 'polypeptide(L)'
;APTGDRPAVLVLRALGLGDLLAAVPALKGVRRAFPEYETVLAAPGSLAAAVRATATVDVHFATPENGRQVPSLGHWPGPPPAVAIDLHGNGPLSHDALAALRPGRTLSFARPAPDHPAPPRW
;
A
#
# COMPACT_ATOMS: atom_id res chain seq x y z
N ALA A 1 9.19 11.42 -2.87
CA ALA A 1 9.49 10.47 -1.77
C ALA A 1 8.74 10.96 -0.53
N PRO A 2 8.44 10.07 0.43
CA PRO A 2 7.91 10.50 1.72
C PRO A 2 8.79 11.59 2.33
N THR A 3 8.16 12.63 2.88
CA THR A 3 8.85 13.82 3.40
C THR A 3 9.63 13.52 4.68
N GLY A 4 9.18 12.54 5.47
CA GLY A 4 9.78 12.18 6.76
C GLY A 4 9.29 13.03 7.94
N ASP A 5 8.61 14.15 7.67
CA ASP A 5 8.04 15.05 8.67
C ASP A 5 6.75 14.49 9.32
N ARG A 6 6.02 13.65 8.58
CA ARG A 6 4.79 12.99 9.03
C ARG A 6 4.95 11.47 8.98
N PRO A 7 4.30 10.70 9.86
CA PRO A 7 4.30 9.25 9.77
C PRO A 7 3.63 8.81 8.45
N ALA A 8 4.21 7.81 7.80
CA ALA A 8 3.68 7.30 6.53
C ALA A 8 2.64 6.19 6.73
N VAL A 9 1.53 6.26 6.00
CA VAL A 9 0.67 5.12 5.68
C VAL A 9 0.97 4.69 4.25
N LEU A 10 1.65 3.56 4.10
CA LEU A 10 2.00 2.97 2.82
C LEU A 10 0.89 2.01 2.35
N VAL A 11 0.38 2.22 1.15
CA VAL A 11 -0.59 1.32 0.50
C VAL A 11 0.09 0.63 -0.68
N LEU A 12 0.05 -0.70 -0.73
CA LEU A 12 0.57 -1.48 -1.86
C LEU A 12 -0.56 -1.85 -2.83
N ARG A 13 -0.51 -1.31 -4.06
CA ARG A 13 -1.39 -1.69 -5.19
C ARG A 13 -0.63 -1.61 -6.51
N ALA A 14 0.38 -2.46 -6.64
CA ALA A 14 1.27 -2.49 -7.79
C ALA A 14 0.76 -3.34 -8.98
N LEU A 15 -0.45 -3.06 -9.47
CA LEU A 15 -1.08 -3.76 -10.61
C LEU A 15 -1.45 -2.76 -11.72
N GLY A 16 -2.41 -3.11 -12.60
CA GLY A 16 -2.79 -2.27 -13.73
C GLY A 16 -3.70 -1.09 -13.38
N LEU A 17 -4.03 -0.28 -14.40
CA LEU A 17 -4.91 0.88 -14.25
C LEU A 17 -6.28 0.54 -13.64
N GLY A 18 -6.92 -0.55 -14.09
CA GLY A 18 -8.21 -0.98 -13.54
C GLY A 18 -8.13 -1.28 -12.04
N ASP A 19 -7.04 -1.91 -11.61
CA ASP A 19 -6.78 -2.23 -10.22
C ASP A 19 -6.52 -0.98 -9.35
N LEU A 20 -5.87 0.05 -9.92
CA LEU A 20 -5.71 1.37 -9.29
C LEU A 20 -7.07 2.06 -9.10
N LEU A 21 -7.88 2.12 -10.16
CA LEU A 21 -9.19 2.79 -10.12
C LEU A 21 -10.14 2.11 -9.13
N ALA A 22 -10.10 0.78 -9.05
CA ALA A 22 -10.85 0.01 -8.06
C ALA A 22 -10.39 0.31 -6.61
N ALA A 23 -9.14 0.70 -6.39
CA ALA A 23 -8.60 1.02 -5.06
C ALA A 23 -8.95 2.46 -4.60
N VAL A 24 -9.43 3.35 -5.47
CA VAL A 24 -9.71 4.76 -5.15
C VAL A 24 -10.63 4.96 -3.93
N PRO A 25 -11.76 4.22 -3.76
CA PRO A 25 -12.60 4.36 -2.57
C PRO A 25 -11.85 4.00 -1.28
N ALA A 26 -11.02 2.95 -1.31
CA ALA A 26 -10.19 2.56 -0.17
C ALA A 26 -9.15 3.64 0.16
N LEU A 27 -8.48 4.22 -0.86
CA LEU A 27 -7.52 5.30 -0.66
C LEU A 27 -8.18 6.55 -0.04
N LYS A 28 -9.40 6.90 -0.46
CA LYS A 28 -10.19 7.98 0.19
C LYS A 28 -10.49 7.65 1.66
N GLY A 29 -10.85 6.39 1.95
CA GLY A 29 -11.05 5.92 3.32
C GLY A 29 -9.79 6.02 4.18
N VAL A 30 -8.64 5.63 3.63
CA VAL A 30 -7.33 5.75 4.29
C VAL A 30 -7.04 7.20 4.65
N ARG A 31 -7.19 8.15 3.72
CA ARG A 31 -6.99 9.58 4.02
C ARG A 31 -7.89 10.09 5.14
N ARG A 32 -9.15 9.62 5.18
CA ARG A 32 -10.10 9.99 6.24
C ARG A 32 -9.70 9.38 7.60
N ALA A 33 -9.20 8.15 7.60
CA ALA A 33 -8.82 7.44 8.82
C ALA A 33 -7.47 7.91 9.40
N PHE A 34 -6.58 8.41 8.54
CA PHE A 34 -5.23 8.85 8.90
C PHE A 34 -4.95 10.29 8.42
N PRO A 35 -5.71 11.30 8.87
CA PRO A 35 -5.60 12.67 8.35
C PRO A 35 -4.25 13.33 8.62
N GLU A 36 -3.55 12.91 9.68
CA GLU A 36 -2.23 13.44 10.05
C GLU A 36 -1.07 12.70 9.39
N TYR A 37 -1.33 11.61 8.67
CA TYR A 37 -0.30 10.78 8.04
C TYR A 37 -0.07 11.20 6.60
N GLU A 38 1.14 10.99 6.11
CA GLU A 38 1.43 11.06 4.69
C GLU A 38 0.94 9.78 4.00
N THR A 39 -0.03 9.92 3.10
CA THR A 39 -0.58 8.77 2.36
C THR A 39 0.31 8.47 1.16
N VAL A 40 0.96 7.30 1.17
CA VAL A 40 1.90 6.88 0.13
C VAL A 40 1.35 5.67 -0.61
N LEU A 41 1.32 5.71 -1.94
CA LEU A 41 0.88 4.60 -2.76
C LEU A 41 2.04 4.00 -3.55
N ALA A 42 2.33 2.72 -3.28
CA ALA A 42 3.19 1.88 -4.10
C ALA A 42 2.40 1.34 -5.31
N ALA A 43 2.66 1.91 -6.48
CA ALA A 43 2.04 1.54 -7.76
C ALA A 43 3.03 1.69 -8.91
N PRO A 44 2.81 1.05 -10.09
CA PRO A 44 3.79 1.08 -11.17
C PRO A 44 4.07 2.51 -11.65
N GLY A 45 5.33 2.79 -11.98
CA GLY A 45 5.75 4.11 -12.41
C GLY A 45 4.99 4.64 -13.63
N SER A 46 4.62 3.76 -14.55
CA SER A 46 3.83 4.11 -15.74
C SER A 46 2.46 4.72 -15.42
N LEU A 47 1.90 4.44 -14.24
CA LEU A 47 0.59 4.95 -13.81
C LEU A 47 0.65 6.34 -13.15
N ALA A 48 1.79 7.02 -13.14
CA ALA A 48 1.97 8.29 -12.41
C ALA A 48 0.92 9.36 -12.77
N ALA A 49 0.54 9.48 -14.05
CA ALA A 49 -0.51 10.42 -14.47
C ALA A 49 -1.89 10.05 -13.89
N ALA A 50 -2.24 8.76 -13.90
CA ALA A 50 -3.49 8.27 -13.32
C ALA A 50 -3.51 8.45 -11.81
N VAL A 51 -2.42 8.10 -11.11
CA VAL A 51 -2.30 8.30 -9.65
C VAL A 51 -2.54 9.76 -9.28
N ARG A 52 -1.88 10.70 -9.98
CA ARG A 52 -2.10 12.14 -9.78
C ARG A 52 -3.56 12.55 -10.02
N ALA A 53 -4.17 12.05 -11.10
CA ALA A 53 -5.56 12.37 -11.44
C ALA A 53 -6.57 11.92 -10.38
N THR A 54 -6.26 10.87 -9.61
CA THR A 54 -7.15 10.44 -8.51
C THR A 54 -7.23 11.44 -7.36
N ALA A 55 -6.19 12.26 -7.14
CA ALA A 55 -6.04 13.14 -5.97
C ALA A 55 -6.28 12.43 -4.62
N THR A 56 -5.93 11.15 -4.52
CA THR A 56 -6.19 10.32 -3.31
C THR A 56 -4.97 10.01 -2.47
N VAL A 57 -3.78 10.47 -2.86
CA VAL A 57 -2.52 10.17 -2.17
C VAL A 57 -1.62 11.38 -2.17
N ASP A 58 -0.77 11.52 -1.16
CA ASP A 58 0.22 12.60 -1.09
C ASP A 58 1.45 12.25 -1.92
N VAL A 59 1.85 10.97 -1.92
CA VAL A 59 3.07 10.49 -2.59
C VAL A 59 2.77 9.25 -3.42
N HIS A 60 3.20 9.28 -4.69
CA HIS A 60 3.34 8.08 -5.51
C HIS A 60 4.75 7.51 -5.31
N PHE A 61 4.84 6.34 -4.69
CA PHE A 61 6.05 5.53 -4.64
C PHE A 61 6.09 4.63 -5.86
N ALA A 62 6.84 5.03 -6.89
CA ALA A 62 6.92 4.28 -8.13
C ALA A 62 7.58 2.92 -7.91
N THR A 63 6.87 1.86 -8.28
CA THR A 63 7.40 0.49 -8.32
C THR A 63 7.84 0.14 -9.75
N PRO A 64 8.74 -0.84 -9.92
CA PRO A 64 9.05 -1.40 -11.24
C PRO A 64 7.82 -2.01 -11.92
N GLU A 65 7.86 -2.07 -13.25
CA GLU A 65 6.85 -2.75 -14.06
C GLU A 65 7.04 -4.27 -14.00
N ASN A 66 6.26 -4.94 -13.14
CA ASN A 66 6.42 -6.37 -12.85
C ASN A 66 5.19 -7.20 -13.28
N GLY A 67 4.35 -6.66 -14.17
CA GLY A 67 3.10 -7.29 -14.58
C GLY A 67 2.18 -7.52 -13.37
N ARG A 68 1.87 -8.80 -13.07
CA ARG A 68 1.04 -9.20 -11.91
C ARG A 68 1.87 -9.66 -10.70
N GLN A 69 3.20 -9.58 -10.77
CA GLN A 69 4.07 -9.98 -9.68
C GLN A 69 4.15 -8.88 -8.62
N VAL A 70 4.40 -9.28 -7.38
CA VAL A 70 4.63 -8.36 -6.26
C VAL A 70 6.00 -7.70 -6.45
N PRO A 71 6.11 -6.36 -6.46
CA PRO A 71 7.39 -5.68 -6.55
C PRO A 71 8.17 -5.76 -5.23
N SER A 72 9.50 -5.74 -5.34
CA SER A 72 10.33 -5.35 -4.19
C SER A 72 10.08 -3.90 -3.83
N LEU A 73 9.98 -3.63 -2.52
CA LEU A 73 9.86 -2.28 -1.96
C LEU A 73 11.18 -1.83 -1.30
N GLY A 74 12.28 -2.56 -1.50
CA GLY A 74 13.54 -2.34 -0.81
C GLY A 74 14.20 -0.98 -1.06
N HIS A 75 13.80 -0.26 -2.12
CA HIS A 75 14.23 1.12 -2.39
C HIS A 75 13.39 2.18 -1.67
N TRP A 76 12.64 1.79 -0.63
CA TRP A 76 11.94 2.70 0.25
C TRP A 76 12.91 3.74 0.84
N PRO A 77 12.68 5.05 0.60
CA PRO A 77 13.69 6.06 0.88
C PRO A 77 13.58 6.69 2.29
N GLY A 78 12.59 6.29 3.08
CA GLY A 78 12.27 6.90 4.37
C GLY A 78 12.39 5.97 5.57
N PRO A 79 12.03 6.43 6.78
CA PRO A 79 11.89 5.55 7.93
C PRO A 79 10.81 4.48 7.69
N PRO A 80 10.80 3.36 8.43
CA PRO A 80 9.74 2.36 8.33
C PRO A 80 8.33 2.99 8.37
N PRO A 81 7.40 2.57 7.48
CA PRO A 81 6.04 3.08 7.52
C PRO A 81 5.39 2.83 8.88
N ALA A 82 4.67 3.80 9.41
CA ALA A 82 3.91 3.59 10.64
C ALA A 82 2.78 2.57 10.42
N VAL A 83 2.17 2.61 9.23
CA VAL A 83 1.16 1.63 8.79
C VAL A 83 1.47 1.19 7.36
N ALA A 84 1.36 -0.11 7.10
CA ALA A 84 1.38 -0.71 5.77
C ALA A 84 0.02 -1.37 5.47
N ILE A 85 -0.55 -1.13 4.29
CA ILE A 85 -1.85 -1.64 3.86
C ILE A 85 -1.66 -2.43 2.56
N ASP A 86 -1.97 -3.72 2.59
CA ASP A 86 -1.97 -4.57 1.41
C ASP A 86 -3.31 -4.47 0.68
N LEU A 87 -3.31 -3.79 -0.47
CA LEU A 87 -4.41 -3.83 -1.43
C LEU A 87 -4.04 -4.62 -2.69
N HIS A 88 -2.86 -5.24 -2.76
CA HIS A 88 -2.36 -5.88 -3.97
C HIS A 88 -2.94 -7.27 -4.15
N GLY A 89 -3.07 -8.05 -3.08
CA GLY A 89 -3.66 -9.38 -3.12
C GLY A 89 -3.86 -9.99 -1.73
N ASN A 90 -4.14 -11.29 -1.69
CA ASN A 90 -4.34 -12.06 -0.47
C ASN A 90 -3.20 -13.08 -0.21
N GLY A 91 -2.13 -13.02 -1.01
CA GLY A 91 -1.03 -13.98 -0.98
C GLY A 91 0.11 -13.59 -0.03
N PRO A 92 0.97 -14.55 0.36
CA PRO A 92 2.10 -14.28 1.24
C PRO A 92 3.11 -13.29 0.63
N LEU A 93 3.26 -13.27 -0.69
CA LEU A 93 4.26 -12.43 -1.37
C LEU A 93 4.07 -10.93 -1.11
N SER A 94 2.83 -10.42 -1.18
CA SER A 94 2.54 -9.00 -0.95
C SER A 94 2.69 -8.63 0.53
N HIS A 95 2.30 -9.55 1.42
CA HIS A 95 2.57 -9.42 2.84
C HIS A 95 4.07 -9.38 3.16
N ASP A 96 4.86 -10.27 2.56
CA ASP A 96 6.31 -10.37 2.81
C ASP A 96 7.03 -9.13 2.27
N ALA A 97 6.62 -8.60 1.12
CA ALA A 97 7.14 -7.35 0.58
C ALA A 97 6.90 -6.15 1.52
N LEU A 98 5.72 -6.08 2.15
CA LEU A 98 5.43 -5.07 3.17
C LEU A 98 6.21 -5.33 4.47
N ALA A 99 6.29 -6.58 4.91
CA ALA A 99 6.99 -6.96 6.15
C ALA A 99 8.49 -6.64 6.09
N ALA A 100 9.12 -6.71 4.91
CA ALA A 100 10.50 -6.31 4.70
C ALA A 100 10.79 -4.85 5.08
N LEU A 101 9.77 -3.97 5.03
CA LEU A 101 9.88 -2.57 5.45
C LEU A 101 9.77 -2.38 6.97
N ARG A 102 9.44 -3.44 7.72
CA ARG A 102 9.24 -3.44 9.18
C ARG A 102 8.25 -2.37 9.66
N PRO A 103 7.03 -2.33 9.10
CA PRO A 103 6.06 -1.31 9.48
C PRO A 103 5.61 -1.47 10.93
N GLY A 104 5.20 -0.37 11.57
CA GLY A 104 4.68 -0.40 12.93
C GLY A 104 3.38 -1.21 13.06
N ARG A 105 2.58 -1.23 11.98
CA ARG A 105 1.36 -2.04 11.86
C ARG A 105 1.11 -2.42 10.40
N THR A 106 0.58 -3.62 10.17
CA THR A 106 0.14 -4.07 8.85
C THR A 106 -1.37 -4.34 8.84
N LEU A 107 -2.06 -3.88 7.80
CA LEU A 107 -3.44 -4.23 7.46
C LEU A 107 -3.42 -5.02 6.17
N SER A 108 -3.93 -6.25 6.20
CA SER A 108 -3.92 -7.12 5.02
C SER A 108 -5.03 -8.16 5.12
N PHE A 109 -5.19 -8.98 4.08
CA PHE A 109 -6.00 -10.18 4.19
C PHE A 109 -5.43 -11.08 5.29
N ALA A 110 -6.32 -11.69 6.07
CA ALA A 110 -5.94 -12.63 7.11
C ALA A 110 -5.12 -13.77 6.50
N ARG A 111 -3.92 -14.02 7.04
CA ARG A 111 -3.20 -15.25 6.71
C ARG A 111 -3.91 -16.42 7.39
N PRO A 112 -4.09 -17.56 6.72
CA PRO A 112 -4.51 -18.78 7.39
C PRO A 112 -3.41 -19.16 8.40
N ALA A 113 -3.65 -18.90 9.68
CA ALA A 113 -2.84 -19.39 10.77
C ALA A 113 -3.76 -20.07 11.79
N PRO A 114 -3.34 -21.19 12.41
CA PRO A 114 -4.19 -21.96 13.31
C PRO A 114 -4.74 -21.16 14.50
N ASP A 115 -4.04 -20.09 14.88
CA ASP A 115 -4.29 -19.23 16.03
C ASP A 115 -4.92 -17.87 15.66
N HIS A 116 -5.15 -17.60 14.36
CA HIS A 116 -5.77 -16.35 13.95
C HIS A 116 -7.30 -16.47 14.07
N PRO A 117 -7.98 -15.55 14.77
CA PRO A 117 -9.43 -15.54 14.81
C PRO A 117 -9.99 -15.40 13.39
N ALA A 118 -11.08 -16.12 13.12
CA ALA A 118 -11.74 -16.02 11.82
C ALA A 118 -12.10 -14.55 11.54
N PRO A 119 -11.90 -14.07 10.30
CA PRO A 119 -12.23 -12.70 9.97
C PRO A 119 -13.73 -12.43 10.19
N PRO A 120 -14.12 -11.20 10.54
CA PRO A 120 -15.53 -10.84 10.71
C PRO A 120 -16.30 -11.14 9.42
N ARG A 121 -17.50 -11.71 9.57
CA ARG A 121 -18.46 -11.86 8.48
C ARG A 121 -19.25 -10.56 8.38
N TRP A 122 -19.18 -9.91 7.22
CA TRP A 122 -19.94 -8.71 6.88
C TRP A 122 -21.07 -9.09 5.94
#